data_AF-A0A3D1ZK86-F1
#
_entry.id   AF-A0A3D1ZK86-F1
#
_cell.length_a   1.000
_cell.length_b   1.000
_cell.length_c   1.000
_cell.angle_alpha   90.00
_cell.angle_beta   90.00
_cell.angle_gamma   90.00
#
_symmetry.space_group_name_H-M   'P 1'
#
loop_
_entity.id
_entity.type
_entity.pdbx_description
1 polymer ?
#
loop_
_entity_poly.entity_id
_entity_poly.type
_entity_poly.pdbx_seq_one_letter_code
_entity_poly.pdbx_strand_id
1 'polypeptide(L)'
;RVKEVYEPKQLAVSEVASDIAQRLTVQQAAVVLSAQEGNVRESLDQGLSFSDAAEQQGSVLSRATFSRNSSELEQGLVSQVFSIPRNELGIQSFVASNGDIYLFELLSIDQDDEQMNAAALTSLKQQLLTMGGQQEVGYYMQSLKQSAEIKR
;
A
#
# COMPACT_ATOMS: atom_id res chain seq x y z
N ARG A 1 -14.91 -24.66 -24.84
CA ARG A 1 -13.54 -25.19 -24.62
C ARG A 1 -13.46 -25.58 -23.16
N VAL A 2 -13.46 -26.87 -22.87
CA VAL A 2 -13.37 -27.38 -21.49
C VAL A 2 -11.91 -27.21 -21.05
N LYS A 3 -11.70 -26.55 -19.91
CA LYS A 3 -10.38 -26.34 -19.32
C LYS A 3 -9.90 -27.70 -18.82
N GLU A 4 -8.87 -28.27 -19.44
CA GLU A 4 -8.27 -29.52 -18.98
C GLU A 4 -7.84 -29.35 -17.51
N VAL A 5 -8.49 -30.09 -16.62
CA VAL A 5 -8.13 -30.15 -15.21
C VAL A 5 -7.08 -31.23 -15.09
N TYR A 6 -5.83 -30.83 -14.86
CA TYR A 6 -4.75 -31.76 -14.58
C TYR A 6 -4.93 -32.33 -13.17
N GLU A 7 -4.85 -33.65 -13.03
CA GLU A 7 -4.86 -34.30 -11.73
C GLU A 7 -3.60 -33.91 -10.94
N PRO A 8 -3.71 -33.66 -9.62
CA PRO A 8 -2.58 -33.28 -8.78
C PRO A 8 -1.57 -34.44 -8.72
N LYS A 9 -0.38 -34.22 -9.29
CA LYS A 9 0.73 -35.17 -9.22
C LYS A 9 1.52 -35.00 -7.92
N GLN A 10 1.86 -36.11 -7.29
CA GLN A 10 2.73 -36.13 -6.11
C GLN A 10 4.18 -35.96 -6.58
N LEU A 11 4.81 -34.83 -6.22
CA LEU A 11 6.20 -34.54 -6.54
C LEU A 11 7.14 -35.34 -5.62
N ALA A 12 8.33 -35.67 -6.11
CA ALA A 12 9.34 -36.33 -5.29
C ALA A 12 9.90 -35.33 -4.25
N VAL A 13 10.25 -35.80 -3.06
CA VAL A 13 10.76 -34.95 -1.97
C VAL A 13 11.95 -34.09 -2.42
N SER A 14 12.82 -34.61 -3.28
CA SER A 14 13.95 -33.87 -3.86
C SER A 14 13.54 -32.69 -4.73
N GLU A 15 12.38 -32.76 -5.38
CA GLU A 15 11.86 -31.70 -6.26
C GLU A 15 11.23 -30.57 -5.44
N VAL A 16 10.63 -30.89 -4.28
CA VAL A 16 9.99 -29.89 -3.40
C VAL A 16 10.93 -29.37 -2.30
N ALA A 17 12.05 -30.07 -2.03
CA ALA A 17 12.96 -29.71 -0.94
C ALA A 17 13.56 -28.32 -1.10
N SER A 18 13.95 -27.92 -2.31
CA SER A 18 14.50 -26.59 -2.59
C SER A 18 13.45 -25.50 -2.35
N ASP A 19 12.23 -25.70 -2.83
CA ASP A 19 11.12 -24.76 -2.66
C ASP A 19 10.71 -24.61 -1.19
N ILE A 20 10.65 -25.72 -0.46
CA ILE A 20 10.36 -25.73 0.97
C ILE A 20 11.48 -25.02 1.74
N ALA A 21 12.74 -25.34 1.44
CA ALA A 21 13.88 -24.69 2.06
C ALA A 21 13.83 -23.17 1.85
N GLN A 22 13.63 -22.71 0.61
CA GLN A 22 13.53 -21.28 0.31
C GLN A 22 12.37 -20.60 1.07
N ARG A 23 11.20 -21.25 1.15
CA ARG A 23 10.07 -20.75 1.93
C ARG A 23 10.39 -20.66 3.41
N LEU A 24 11.06 -21.66 3.97
CA LEU A 24 11.48 -21.67 5.37
C LEU A 24 12.50 -20.56 5.64
N THR A 25 13.45 -20.30 4.74
CA THR A 25 14.42 -19.22 4.90
C THR A 25 13.72 -17.86 4.96
N VAL A 26 12.75 -17.63 4.07
CA VAL A 26 11.94 -16.39 4.06
C VAL A 26 11.12 -16.27 5.34
N GLN A 27 10.51 -17.35 5.81
CA GLN A 27 9.75 -17.36 7.07
C GLN A 27 10.64 -17.06 8.28
N GLN A 28 11.84 -17.65 8.35
CA GLN A 28 12.78 -17.40 9.42
C GLN A 28 13.26 -15.94 9.41
N ALA A 29 13.58 -15.39 8.24
CA ALA A 29 13.95 -14.00 8.11
C ALA A 29 12.83 -13.06 8.60
N ALA A 30 11.57 -13.34 8.23
CA ALA A 30 10.43 -12.56 8.69
C ALA A 30 10.25 -12.61 10.21
N VAL A 31 10.45 -13.78 10.84
CA VAL A 31 10.39 -13.93 12.30
C VAL A 31 11.49 -13.10 12.99
N VAL A 32 12.71 -13.12 12.44
CA VAL A 32 13.83 -12.32 12.97
C VAL A 32 13.54 -10.83 12.85
N LEU A 33 13.07 -10.36 11.69
CA LEU A 33 12.73 -8.96 11.47
C LEU A 33 11.59 -8.49 12.38
N SER A 34 10.56 -9.32 12.59
CA SER A 34 9.46 -9.00 13.51
C SER A 34 9.93 -8.94 14.97
N ALA A 35 10.85 -9.81 15.38
CA ALA A 35 11.45 -9.74 16.71
C ALA A 35 12.29 -8.46 16.89
N GLN A 36 13.04 -8.05 15.85
CA GLN A 36 13.79 -6.79 15.86
C GLN A 36 12.86 -5.58 15.93
N GLU A 37 11.80 -5.55 15.13
CA GLU A 37 10.76 -4.52 15.21
C GLU A 37 10.19 -4.41 16.63
N GLY A 38 9.82 -5.54 17.23
CA GLY A 38 9.29 -5.57 18.60
C GLY A 38 10.26 -4.97 19.62
N ASN A 39 11.55 -5.33 19.55
CA ASN A 39 12.58 -4.78 20.45
C ASN A 39 12.77 -3.27 20.26
N VAL A 40 12.78 -2.80 19.01
CA VAL A 40 12.92 -1.37 18.70
C VAL A 40 11.70 -0.62 19.21
N ARG A 41 10.50 -1.14 18.96
CA ARG A 41 9.24 -0.56 19.42
C ARG A 41 9.21 -0.45 20.94
N GLU A 42 9.59 -1.51 21.66
CA GLU A 42 9.67 -1.48 23.12
C GLU A 42 10.67 -0.44 23.63
N SER A 43 11.81 -0.30 22.96
CA SER A 43 12.82 0.71 23.30
C SER A 43 12.28 2.13 23.11
N LEU A 44 11.55 2.37 22.02
CA LEU A 44 10.91 3.66 21.74
C LEU A 44 9.78 3.96 22.75
N ASP A 45 8.97 2.96 23.11
CA ASP A 45 7.93 3.10 24.13
C ASP A 45 8.52 3.39 25.53
N GLN A 46 9.74 2.93 25.81
CA GLN A 46 10.51 3.26 27.02
C GLN A 46 11.14 4.66 27.00
N GLY A 47 10.94 5.42 25.91
CA GLY A 47 11.40 6.80 25.78
C GLY A 47 12.73 6.98 25.05
N LEU A 48 13.25 5.93 24.40
CA LEU A 48 14.37 6.07 23.47
C LEU A 48 13.93 6.90 22.25
N SER A 49 14.78 7.79 21.75
CA SER A 49 14.45 8.56 20.56
C SER A 49 14.59 7.72 19.28
N PHE A 50 13.84 8.07 18.23
CA PHE A 50 13.99 7.44 16.92
C PHE A 50 15.40 7.57 16.33
N SER A 51 16.13 8.65 16.63
CA SER A 51 17.53 8.80 16.22
C SER A 51 18.44 7.79 16.90
N ASP A 52 18.30 7.60 18.22
CA ASP A 52 19.14 6.67 18.96
C ASP A 52 18.83 5.22 18.57
N ALA A 53 17.54 4.90 18.35
CA ALA A 53 17.11 3.60 17.87
C ALA A 53 17.65 3.29 16.46
N ALA A 54 17.64 4.28 15.57
CA ALA A 54 18.17 4.14 14.21
C ALA A 54 19.69 3.91 14.22
N GLU A 55 20.45 4.63 15.06
CA GLU A 55 21.89 4.41 15.20
C GLU A 55 22.23 3.03 15.75
N GLN A 56 21.52 2.55 16.77
CA GLN A 56 21.75 1.23 17.36
C GLN A 56 21.51 0.09 16.37
N GLN A 57 20.55 0.25 15.46
CA GLN A 57 20.18 -0.77 14.47
C GLN A 57 20.85 -0.56 13.11
N GLY A 58 21.67 0.48 12.94
CA GLY A 58 22.24 0.87 11.64
C GLY A 58 21.17 1.17 10.58
N SER A 59 20.00 1.64 11.01
CA SER A 59 18.85 1.95 10.16
C SER A 59 18.88 3.41 9.68
N VAL A 60 18.21 3.70 8.57
CA VAL A 60 18.13 5.06 8.03
C VAL A 60 16.94 5.78 8.64
N LEU A 61 17.21 6.84 9.42
CA LEU A 61 16.17 7.76 9.85
C LEU A 61 15.85 8.76 8.73
N SER A 62 14.58 8.82 8.34
CA SER A 62 14.08 9.83 7.41
C SER A 62 13.00 10.66 8.08
N ARG A 63 13.12 11.99 8.00
CA ARG A 63 12.08 12.94 8.37
C ARG A 63 11.73 13.76 7.14
N ALA A 64 10.49 13.66 6.70
CA ALA A 64 10.00 14.41 5.56
C ALA A 64 8.49 14.66 5.70
N THR A 65 8.01 15.64 4.93
CA THR A 65 6.59 15.95 4.79
C THR A 65 6.10 15.31 3.52
N PHE A 66 5.05 14.50 3.63
CA PHE A 66 4.49 13.77 2.49
C PHE A 66 3.06 14.24 2.20
N SER A 67 2.73 14.35 0.93
CA SER A 67 1.36 14.54 0.46
C SER A 67 0.72 13.18 0.12
N ARG A 68 -0.62 13.14 0.04
CA ARG A 68 -1.38 11.94 -0.34
C ARG A 68 -1.01 11.40 -1.73
N ASN A 69 -0.45 12.24 -2.59
CA ASN A 69 -0.01 11.89 -3.94
C ASN A 69 1.52 11.76 -4.07
N SER A 70 2.25 11.70 -2.95
CA SER A 70 3.70 11.50 -3.00
C SER A 70 4.05 10.18 -3.69
N SER A 71 5.05 10.23 -4.56
CA SER A 71 5.66 9.06 -5.20
C SER A 71 6.97 8.64 -4.52
N GLU A 72 7.38 9.33 -3.47
CA GLU A 72 8.63 9.06 -2.75
C GLU A 72 8.50 7.84 -1.83
N LEU A 73 7.29 7.59 -1.33
CA LEU A 73 6.97 6.44 -0.50
C LEU A 73 6.15 5.42 -1.28
N GLU A 74 6.21 4.17 -0.83
CA GLU A 74 5.31 3.13 -1.30
C GLU A 74 3.85 3.54 -1.06
N GLN A 75 2.98 3.34 -2.06
CA GLN A 75 1.57 3.72 -1.97
C GLN A 75 0.84 3.07 -0.79
N GLY A 76 1.23 1.85 -0.40
CA GLY A 76 0.71 1.19 0.79
C GLY A 76 1.03 1.95 2.07
N LEU A 77 2.28 2.40 2.22
CA LEU A 77 2.73 3.20 3.35
C LEU A 77 2.00 4.55 3.38
N VAL A 78 1.90 5.25 2.24
CA VAL A 78 1.14 6.50 2.14
C VAL A 78 -0.31 6.27 2.58
N SER A 79 -0.97 5.24 2.07
CA SER A 79 -2.36 4.94 2.42
C SER A 79 -2.53 4.64 3.91
N GLN A 80 -1.57 3.97 4.55
CA GLN A 80 -1.62 3.68 5.98
C GLN A 80 -1.37 4.92 6.83
N VAL A 81 -0.34 5.72 6.48
CA VAL A 81 -0.03 6.97 7.18
C VAL A 81 -1.25 7.89 7.20
N PHE A 82 -1.96 8.00 6.08
CA PHE A 82 -3.14 8.85 5.95
C PHE A 82 -4.47 8.22 6.41
N SER A 83 -4.48 6.95 6.82
CA SER A 83 -5.65 6.29 7.42
C SER A 83 -5.65 6.34 8.94
N ILE A 84 -4.51 6.64 9.57
CA ILE A 84 -4.39 6.74 11.02
C ILE A 84 -5.28 7.87 11.55
N PRO A 85 -6.12 7.58 12.56
CA PRO A 85 -6.90 8.61 13.23
C PRO A 85 -5.96 9.67 13.83
N ARG A 86 -6.34 10.95 13.73
CA ARG A 86 -5.56 12.08 14.27
C ARG A 86 -5.25 11.99 15.76
N ASN A 87 -5.98 11.11 16.46
CA ASN A 87 -5.95 10.95 17.90
C ASN A 87 -4.99 9.83 18.33
N GLU A 88 -4.50 9.03 17.39
CA GLU A 88 -3.59 7.90 17.62
C GLU A 88 -2.18 8.28 17.18
N LEU A 89 -1.53 9.12 17.99
CA LEU A 89 -0.14 9.57 17.80
C LEU A 89 0.87 8.55 18.37
N GLY A 90 0.62 7.27 18.12
CA GLY A 90 1.51 6.18 18.53
C GLY A 90 2.48 5.79 17.43
N ILE A 91 3.51 5.02 17.82
CA ILE A 91 4.42 4.38 16.87
C ILE A 91 3.63 3.33 16.08
N GLN A 92 3.75 3.37 14.76
CA GLN A 92 3.09 2.45 13.84
C GLN A 92 4.13 1.68 13.04
N SER A 93 3.76 0.48 12.61
CA SER A 93 4.58 -0.34 11.73
C SER A 93 3.89 -0.63 10.40
N PHE A 94 4.69 -0.71 9.35
CA PHE A 94 4.25 -1.09 8.01
C PHE A 94 5.25 -2.06 7.42
N VAL A 95 4.74 -3.15 6.84
CA VAL A 95 5.54 -4.10 6.08
C VAL A 95 5.38 -3.78 4.59
N ALA A 96 6.47 -3.36 3.97
CA ALA A 96 6.50 -3.01 2.57
C ALA A 96 6.44 -4.25 1.67
N SER A 97 6.10 -4.02 0.40
CA SER A 97 6.00 -5.08 -0.61
C SER A 97 7.32 -5.83 -0.84
N ASN A 98 8.46 -5.19 -0.54
CA ASN A 98 9.79 -5.78 -0.62
C ASN A 98 10.20 -6.59 0.62
N GLY A 99 9.36 -6.61 1.67
CA GLY A 99 9.63 -7.30 2.93
C GLY A 99 10.30 -6.43 4.00
N ASP A 100 10.61 -5.16 3.69
CA ASP A 100 11.16 -4.23 4.69
C ASP A 100 10.07 -3.83 5.69
N ILE A 101 10.49 -3.58 6.94
CA ILE A 101 9.61 -3.09 8.00
C ILE A 101 9.95 -1.63 8.28
N TYR A 102 8.96 -0.76 8.15
CA TYR A 102 9.04 0.65 8.48
C TYR A 102 8.37 0.92 9.82
N LEU A 103 9.10 1.56 10.73
CA LEU A 103 8.55 2.14 11.95
C LEU A 103 8.44 3.64 11.77
N PHE A 104 7.28 4.21 12.07
CA PHE A 104 7.04 5.63 11.88
C PHE A 104 6.13 6.22 12.96
N GLU A 105 6.24 7.53 13.12
CA GLU A 105 5.45 8.34 14.05
C GLU A 105 4.97 9.60 13.32
N LEU A 106 3.69 9.94 13.52
CA LEU A 106 3.09 11.17 12.99
C LEU A 106 3.43 12.35 13.89
N LEU A 107 4.29 13.24 13.40
CA LEU A 107 4.72 14.42 14.17
C LEU A 107 3.75 15.59 14.07
N SER A 108 3.28 15.89 12.86
CA SER A 108 2.34 16.97 12.58
C SER A 108 1.55 16.66 11.32
N ILE A 109 0.36 17.24 11.23
CA ILE A 109 -0.47 17.21 10.03
C ILE A 109 -0.73 18.66 9.64
N ASP A 110 -0.17 19.06 8.50
CA ASP A 110 -0.48 20.36 7.92
C ASP A 110 -1.92 20.30 7.39
N GLN A 111 -2.80 21.06 8.05
CA GLN A 111 -4.10 21.38 7.52
C GLN A 111 -3.92 22.60 6.65
N ASP A 112 -3.93 22.42 5.33
CA ASP A 112 -4.31 23.53 4.46
C ASP A 112 -5.69 23.99 4.97
N ASP A 113 -5.73 25.23 5.46
CA ASP A 113 -6.96 25.88 5.91
C ASP A 113 -8.09 25.58 4.90
N GLU A 114 -9.28 25.30 5.43
CA GLU A 114 -10.52 24.96 4.72
C GLU A 114 -11.02 26.03 3.72
N GLN A 115 -10.17 26.90 3.20
CA GLN A 115 -10.39 27.46 1.88
C GLN A 115 -10.08 26.38 0.84
N MET A 116 -11.05 25.46 0.64
CA MET A 116 -11.11 24.62 -0.56
C MET A 116 -10.72 25.48 -1.76
N ASN A 117 -9.48 25.30 -2.22
CA ASN A 117 -8.94 26.06 -3.33
C ASN A 117 -9.91 25.83 -4.50
N ALA A 118 -10.54 26.89 -5.02
CA ALA A 118 -11.58 26.78 -6.04
C ALA A 118 -11.11 25.94 -7.25
N ALA A 119 -9.79 25.88 -7.47
CA ALA A 119 -9.12 25.01 -8.41
C ALA A 119 -9.31 23.50 -8.12
N ALA A 120 -9.17 23.05 -6.86
CA ALA A 120 -9.36 21.65 -6.48
C ALA A 120 -10.82 21.19 -6.66
N LEU A 121 -11.77 22.06 -6.31
CA LEU A 121 -13.21 21.82 -6.49
C LEU A 121 -13.58 21.77 -7.98
N THR A 122 -12.94 22.60 -8.80
CA THR A 122 -13.10 22.60 -10.26
C THR A 122 -12.51 21.36 -10.90
N SER A 123 -11.31 20.93 -10.47
CA SER A 123 -10.66 19.70 -10.95
C SER A 123 -11.48 18.46 -10.60
N LEU A 124 -11.99 18.37 -9.38
CA LEU A 124 -12.87 17.27 -8.95
C LEU A 124 -14.16 17.23 -9.78
N LYS A 125 -14.79 18.39 -10.03
CA LYS A 125 -15.98 18.50 -10.90
C LYS A 125 -15.68 18.04 -12.33
N GLN A 126 -14.55 18.44 -12.90
CA GLN A 126 -14.15 18.01 -14.24
C GLN A 126 -13.89 16.49 -14.31
N GLN A 127 -13.29 15.90 -13.27
CA GLN A 127 -13.06 14.47 -13.21
C GLN A 127 -14.39 13.70 -13.12
N LEU A 128 -15.33 14.15 -12.29
CA LEU A 128 -16.68 13.57 -12.20
C LEU A 128 -17.47 13.70 -13.51
N LEU A 129 -17.41 14.86 -14.17
CA LEU A 129 -18.04 15.07 -15.48
C LEU A 129 -17.45 14.16 -16.56
N THR A 130 -16.15 13.91 -16.52
CA THR A 130 -15.48 12.99 -17.45
C THR A 130 -15.93 11.55 -17.22
N MET A 131 -16.08 11.12 -15.97
CA MET A 131 -16.58 9.78 -15.63
C MET A 131 -18.05 9.60 -16.04
N GLY A 132 -18.89 10.61 -15.78
CA GLY A 132 -20.30 10.61 -16.22
C GLY A 132 -20.42 10.58 -17.75
N GLY A 133 -19.64 11.42 -18.45
CA GLY A 133 -19.62 11.46 -19.92
C GLY A 133 -19.13 10.16 -20.56
N GLN A 134 -18.17 9.45 -19.95
CA GLN A 134 -17.73 8.14 -20.43
C GLN A 134 -18.82 7.07 -20.31
N GLN A 135 -19.62 7.09 -19.23
CA GLN A 135 -20.77 6.20 -19.08
C GLN A 135 -21.88 6.51 -20.09
N GLU A 136 -22.18 7.80 -20.30
CA GLU A 136 -23.20 8.24 -21.28
C GLU A 136 -22.83 7.89 -22.72
N VAL A 137 -21.57 8.08 -23.13
CA VAL A 137 -21.09 7.65 -24.45
C VAL A 137 -21.19 6.14 -24.61
N GLY A 138 -20.87 5.36 -23.56
CA GLY A 138 -21.05 3.91 -23.55
C GLY A 138 -22.50 3.49 -23.78
N TYR A 139 -23.44 4.09 -23.05
CA TYR A 139 -24.88 3.82 -23.21
C TYR A 139 -25.40 4.27 -24.58
N TYR A 140 -24.96 5.43 -25.08
CA TYR A 140 -25.35 5.92 -26.40
C TYR A 140 -24.85 5.00 -27.51
N MET A 141 -23.58 4.57 -27.48
CA MET A 141 -23.04 3.59 -28.43
C MET A 141 -23.74 2.24 -28.35
N GLN A 142 -24.13 1.80 -27.16
CA GLN A 142 -24.88 0.56 -26.98
C GLN A 142 -26.32 0.67 -27.52
N SER A 143 -26.96 1.83 -27.34
CA SER A 143 -28.27 2.11 -27.93
C SER A 143 -28.21 2.13 -29.46
N LEU A 144 -27.17 2.75 -30.05
CA LEU A 144 -26.95 2.77 -31.50
C LEU A 144 -26.72 1.37 -32.07
N LYS A 145 -25.98 0.51 -31.36
CA LYS A 145 -25.79 -0.90 -31.76
C LYS A 145 -27.07 -1.73 -31.67
N GLN A 146 -27.93 -1.44 -30.70
CA GLN A 146 -29.21 -2.13 -30.55
C GLN A 146 -30.28 -1.62 -31.53
N SER A 147 -30.25 -0.33 -31.88
CA SER A 147 -31.15 0.27 -32.86
C SER A 147 -30.73 0.06 -34.31
N ALA A 148 -29.45 -0.26 -34.54
CA ALA A 148 -28.97 -0.66 -35.86
C ALA A 148 -29.43 -2.09 -36.16
N GLU A 149 -30.56 -2.23 -36.85
CA GLU A 149 -30.94 -3.48 -37.55
C GLU A 149 -29.87 -3.82 -38.59
N ILE A 150 -28.83 -4.58 -38.19
CA ILE A 150 -27.88 -5.14 -39.14
C ILE A 150 -28.56 -6.36 -39.79
N LYS A 151 -29.25 -6.13 -40.92
CA LYS A 151 -29.64 -7.22 -41.83
C LYS A 151 -28.36 -7.87 -42.36
N ARG A 152 -28.27 -9.19 -42.17
CA ARG A 152 -27.23 -10.04 -42.75
C ARG A 152 -27.46 -10.23 -44.25
#